data_AF-A0A3B9PY81-F1
#
_entry.id   AF-A0A3B9PY81-F1
#
_cell.length_a   1.000
_cell.length_b   1.000
_cell.length_c   1.000
_cell.angle_alpha   90.00
_cell.angle_beta   90.00
_cell.angle_gamma   90.00
#
_symmetry.space_group_name_H-M   'P 1'
#
loop_
_entity.id
_entity.type
_entity.pdbx_description
1 polymer ?
#
loop_
_entity_poly.entity_id
_entity_poly.type
_entity_poly.pdbx_seq_one_letter_code
_entity_poly.pdbx_strand_id
1 'polypeptide(L)' 'IVLANLKPRKLRGLESNGMLLFADNGDRYEYLTTAAPDGEIVS' A
#
# COMPACT_ATOMS: atom_id res chain seq x y z
N ILE A 1 -3.61 -3.54 2.55
CA ILE A 1 -3.77 -3.53 1.06
C ILE A 1 -2.55 -2.87 0.43
N VAL A 2 -2.05 -3.38 -0.70
CA VAL A 2 -0.88 -2.84 -1.42
C VAL A 2 -1.23 -2.48 -2.87
N LEU A 3 -0.67 -1.38 -3.37
CA LEU A 3 -0.60 -1.09 -4.80
C LEU A 3 0.66 -1.74 -5.37
N ALA A 4 0.49 -2.75 -6.23
CA ALA A 4 1.57 -3.55 -6.79
C ALA A 4 1.97 -3.17 -8.23
N ASN A 5 1.26 -2.25 -8.89
CA ASN A 5 1.48 -1.88 -10.30
C ASN A 5 2.12 -0.50 -10.49
N LEU A 6 2.67 0.09 -9.43
CA LEU A 6 3.36 1.38 -9.52
C LEU A 6 4.78 1.18 -10.05
N LYS A 7 5.23 2.12 -10.89
CA LYS A 7 6.63 2.15 -11.33
C LYS A 7 7.54 2.24 -10.10
N PRO A 8 8.59 1.40 -9.99
CA PRO A 8 9.50 1.45 -8.86
C PRO A 8 10.09 2.83 -8.65
N ARG A 9 10.27 3.23 -7.39
CA ARG A 9 10.90 4.50 -7.02
C ARG A 9 11.97 4.28 -5.97
N LYS A 10 13.09 4.98 -6.11
CA LYS A 10 14.17 4.96 -5.11
C LYS A 10 13.81 5.88 -3.96
N LEU A 11 13.71 5.32 -2.76
CA LEU A 11 13.56 6.05 -1.51
C LEU A 11 14.85 5.88 -0.71
N ARG A 12 15.67 6.94 -0.64
CA ARG A 12 16.95 6.95 0.09
C ARG A 12 17.93 5.83 -0.32
N GLY A 13 17.94 5.48 -1.61
CA GLY A 13 18.81 4.43 -2.15
C GLY A 13 18.20 3.02 -2.14
N LEU A 14 17.06 2.81 -1.48
CA LEU A 14 16.32 1.55 -1.50
C LEU A 14 15.22 1.60 -2.57
N GLU A 15 15.07 0.52 -3.34
CA GLU A 15 14.01 0.40 -4.34
C GLU A 15 12.68 0.01 -3.69
N SER A 16 11.68 0.86 -3.86
CA SER A 16 10.31 0.60 -3.43
C SER A 16 9.49 0.11 -4.62
N ASN A 17 9.03 -1.14 -4.55
CA ASN A 17 8.28 -1.84 -5.62
C ASN A 17 6.76 -1.81 -5.41
N GLY A 18 6.26 -0.97 -4.49
CA GLY A 18 4.85 -0.88 -4.19
C GLY A 18 4.57 0.17 -3.13
N MET A 19 3.29 0.39 -2.85
CA MET A 19 2.83 1.37 -1.87
C MET A 19 1.73 0.77 -1.00
N LEU A 20 1.76 1.08 0.30
CA LEU A 20 0.66 0.73 1.21
C LEU A 20 -0.45 1.77 1.11
N LEU A 21 -1.69 1.31 0.99
CA LEU A 21 -2.86 2.19 1.09
C LEU A 21 -3.23 2.39 2.57
N PHE A 22 -3.37 3.64 2.97
CA PHE A 22 -3.87 4.06 4.27
C PHE A 22 -5.04 5.03 4.07
N ALA A 23 -5.98 5.02 5.00
CA ALA A 23 -7.00 6.06 5.09
C ALA A 23 -6.41 7.24 5.88
N ASP A 24 -6.60 8.46 5.37
CA ASP A 24 -6.26 9.69 6.07
C ASP A 24 -7.55 10.41 6.48
N ASN A 25 -7.83 10.39 7.78
CA ASN A 25 -8.99 11.07 8.35
C ASN A 25 -8.60 12.39 9.06
N GLY A 26 -7.41 12.96 8.76
CA GLY A 26 -6.93 14.23 9.30
C GLY A 26 -6.33 14.14 10.71
N ASP A 27 -6.81 13.21 11.55
CA ASP A 27 -6.35 13.03 12.93
C ASP A 27 -5.48 11.79 13.12
N ARG A 28 -5.69 10.74 12.30
CA ARG A 28 -5.00 9.46 12.40
C ARG A 28 -4.84 8.79 11.04
N TYR A 29 -3.68 8.16 10.88
CA TYR A 29 -3.40 7.24 9.79
C TYR A 29 -3.69 5.81 10.25
N GLU A 30 -4.64 5.15 9.60
CA GLU A 30 -4.97 3.75 9.87
C GLU A 30 -4.70 2.89 8.64
N TYR A 31 -4.08 1.72 8.86
CA TYR A 31 -3.84 0.75 7.79
C TYR A 31 -5.14 0.07 7.38
N LEU A 32 -5.35 -0.07 6.07
CA LEU A 32 -6.48 -0.82 5.55
C LEU A 32 -6.18 -2.33 5.60
N THR A 33 -6.91 -3.04 6.46
CA THR A 33 -6.91 -4.50 6.58
C THR A 33 -8.11 -5.12 5.89
N THR A 34 -7.95 -6.33 5.37
CA THR A 34 -9.04 -7.12 4.79
C THR A 34 -9.02 -8.53 5.39
N ALA A 35 -10.18 -9.20 5.45
CA ALA A 35 -10.29 -10.61 5.80
C ALA A 35 -10.09 -11.54 4.58
N ALA A 36 -9.88 -10.96 3.39
CA ALA A 36 -9.60 -11.71 2.17
C ALA A 36 -8.23 -12.40 2.23
N PRO A 37 -8.04 -13.53 1.52
CA PRO A 37 -6.74 -14.19 1.40
C PRO A 37 -5.66 -13.30 0.78
N ASP A 38 -4.40 -13.61 1.06
CA ASP A 38 -3.26 -12.91 0.46
C ASP A 38 -3.29 -13.02 -1.07
N GLY A 39 -3.07 -11.89 -1.76
CA GLY A 39 -3.08 -11.82 -3.22
C GLY A 39 -4.45 -11.61 -3.86
N GLU A 40 -5.52 -11.50 -3.07
CA GLU A 40 -6.85 -11.12 -3.57
C GLU A 40 -6.80 -9.73 -4.23
N ILE A 41 -7.27 -9.65 -5.48
CA ILE A 41 -7.26 -8.41 -6.27
C ILE A 41 -8.44 -7.54 -5.83
N VAL A 42 -8.13 -6.36 -5.30
CA VAL A 42 -9.13 -5.31 -5.04
C VAL A 42 -9.31 -4.51 -6.34
N SER A 43 -10.48 -4.63 -6.97
CA SER A 43 -10.85 -3.91 -8.22
C SER A 43 -11.58 -2.60 -7.95
#